data_AF-A0A420YV01-F1
#
_entry.id   AF-A0A420YV01-F1
#
_cell.length_a   1.000
_cell.length_b   1.000
_cell.length_c   1.000
_cell.angle_alpha   90.00
_cell.angle_beta   90.00
_cell.angle_gamma   90.00
#
_symmetry.space_group_name_H-M   'P 1'
#
loop_
_entity.id
_entity.type
_entity.pdbx_description
1 polymer ?
#
loop_
_entity_poly.entity_id
_entity_poly.type
_entity_poly.pdbx_seq_one_letter_code
_entity_poly.pdbx_strand_id
1 'polypeptide(L)'
;TTRQTYEKATRRFLFYSNILNFLNGPIEDRVTEDGEPIWDNDKDLPNIKKWLYVPQVNVVKKTEVQTVGQNGGLFDNNIVPRTKIKNPEKYVEIKKNKGLEVTKYGGYSSETIAYSVFVVGKRKAKNGKMKAVKELVGITVRNQERYEKNKLKYLLSMGFEEIEISLLFEFPKYTLFQMEDGRKRMLASSTELQKANMIYLEEKLVKLLYHAKNITDENSKTHEEYLSEHRNEFLGLFEIIIEFSKKYIVKDKVEQRLVNAVEKDFESASIHQLSESFVNLLEYVNRGSASQFDFLGVIIKRENLRYQTVTECLNAIVCFESITGLYETRIDLSKFGE
;
A
#
# COMPACT_ATOMS: atom_id res chain seq x y z
N THR A 1 2.18 36.93 42.15
CA THR A 1 2.70 36.17 40.99
C THR A 1 2.04 34.80 40.89
N THR A 2 2.15 33.92 41.89
CA THR A 2 1.57 32.56 41.89
C THR A 2 0.05 32.52 41.65
N ARG A 3 -0.74 33.37 42.33
CA ARG A 3 -2.21 33.45 42.17
C ARG A 3 -2.65 33.86 40.75
N GLN A 4 -1.96 34.81 40.13
CA GLN A 4 -2.23 35.22 38.73
C GLN A 4 -1.90 34.09 37.74
N THR A 5 -0.84 33.32 38.01
CA THR A 5 -0.50 32.13 37.20
C THR A 5 -1.55 31.03 37.35
N TYR A 6 -2.05 30.78 38.56
CA TYR A 6 -3.15 29.84 38.80
C TYR A 6 -4.45 30.27 38.11
N GLU A 7 -4.83 31.55 38.21
CA GLU A 7 -6.02 32.08 37.51
C GLU A 7 -5.91 31.95 35.99
N LYS A 8 -4.71 32.19 35.42
CA LYS A 8 -4.46 32.01 33.99
C LYS A 8 -4.53 30.53 33.57
N ALA A 9 -3.98 29.63 34.39
CA ALA A 9 -4.03 28.19 34.14
C ALA A 9 -5.46 27.65 34.20
N THR A 10 -6.23 28.04 35.22
CA THR A 10 -7.64 27.65 35.37
C THR A 10 -8.50 28.17 34.23
N ARG A 11 -8.33 29.45 33.81
CA ARG A 11 -9.05 29.99 32.64
C ARG A 11 -8.73 29.23 31.36
N ARG A 12 -7.47 28.86 31.14
CA ARG A 12 -7.05 28.11 29.96
C ARG A 12 -7.59 26.68 29.96
N PHE A 13 -7.60 26.02 31.12
CA PHE A 13 -8.22 24.71 31.29
C PHE A 13 -9.72 24.77 30.97
N LEU A 14 -10.45 25.69 31.61
CA LEU A 14 -11.89 25.84 31.38
C LEU A 14 -12.22 26.23 29.94
N PHE A 15 -11.38 27.04 29.29
CA PHE A 15 -11.55 27.37 27.88
C PHE A 15 -11.50 26.11 27.01
N TYR A 16 -10.43 25.31 27.08
CA TYR A 16 -10.32 24.11 26.24
C TYR A 16 -11.34 23.02 26.59
N SER A 17 -11.70 22.88 27.87
CA SER A 17 -12.72 21.91 28.29
C SER A 17 -14.13 22.24 27.78
N ASN A 18 -14.38 23.51 27.40
CA ASN A 18 -15.71 23.96 26.98
C ASN A 18 -15.76 24.52 25.55
N ILE A 19 -14.63 24.56 24.84
CA ILE A 19 -14.52 25.23 23.53
C ILE A 19 -15.50 24.66 22.48
N LEU A 20 -15.89 23.39 22.60
CA LEU A 20 -16.83 22.72 21.69
C LEU A 20 -18.28 22.74 22.18
N ASN A 21 -18.58 23.30 23.37
CA ASN A 21 -19.94 23.26 23.92
C ASN A 21 -20.96 24.02 23.06
N PHE A 22 -20.50 25.00 22.27
CA PHE A 22 -21.38 25.72 21.34
C PHE A 22 -22.05 24.79 20.32
N LEU A 23 -21.46 23.63 19.99
CA LEU A 23 -22.06 22.63 19.10
C LEU A 23 -23.36 22.01 19.67
N ASN A 24 -23.60 22.16 20.97
CA ASN A 24 -24.78 21.63 21.67
C ASN A 24 -25.72 22.73 22.21
N GLY A 25 -25.37 24.02 22.08
CA GLY A 25 -26.19 25.14 22.56
C GLY A 25 -27.33 25.55 21.61
N PRO A 26 -28.19 26.52 21.95
CA PRO A 26 -29.20 27.07 21.03
C PRO A 26 -28.55 27.66 19.76
N ILE A 27 -29.27 27.67 18.63
CA ILE A 27 -28.72 28.18 17.37
C ILE A 27 -28.51 29.70 17.41
N GLU A 28 -29.33 30.41 18.20
CA GLU A 28 -29.25 31.86 18.38
C GLU A 28 -27.94 32.28 19.06
N ASP A 29 -27.34 31.39 19.84
CA ASP A 29 -26.08 31.60 20.54
C ASP A 29 -24.85 31.25 19.68
N ARG A 30 -25.06 30.72 18.46
CA ARG A 30 -24.01 30.26 17.52
C ARG A 30 -23.79 31.23 16.37
N VAL A 31 -23.75 32.52 16.69
CA VAL A 31 -23.57 33.59 15.72
C VAL A 31 -22.27 34.36 15.95
N THR A 32 -21.73 34.97 14.90
CA THR A 32 -20.63 35.93 15.01
C THR A 32 -21.10 37.23 15.67
N GLU A 33 -20.17 38.14 15.97
CA GLU A 33 -20.50 39.47 16.51
C GLU A 33 -21.44 40.27 15.57
N ASP A 34 -21.36 40.01 14.27
CA ASP A 34 -22.21 40.62 13.23
C ASP A 34 -23.55 39.87 13.03
N GLY A 35 -23.79 38.80 13.80
CA GLY A 35 -25.01 37.99 13.72
C GLY A 35 -25.00 36.91 12.64
N GLU A 36 -23.86 36.63 12.00
CA GLU A 36 -23.78 35.56 10.99
C GLU A 36 -23.75 34.17 11.65
N PRO A 37 -24.54 33.20 11.17
CA PRO A 37 -24.55 31.86 11.74
C PRO A 37 -23.22 31.14 11.50
N ILE A 38 -22.61 30.63 12.58
CA ILE A 38 -21.33 29.91 12.55
C ILE A 38 -21.55 28.41 12.27
N TRP A 39 -22.60 27.82 12.87
CA TRP A 39 -22.83 26.38 12.83
C TRP A 39 -24.29 26.00 13.09
N ASP A 40 -24.88 25.24 12.19
CA ASP A 40 -26.24 24.70 12.26
C ASP A 40 -26.19 23.16 12.23
N ASN A 41 -26.55 22.51 13.35
CA ASN A 41 -26.52 21.05 13.48
C ASN A 41 -27.38 20.35 12.42
N ASP A 42 -28.50 20.96 12.02
CA ASP A 42 -29.46 20.33 11.11
C ASP A 42 -29.03 20.45 9.65
N LYS A 43 -28.07 21.34 9.34
CA LYS A 43 -27.52 21.54 7.99
C LYS A 43 -26.10 21.03 7.86
N ASP A 44 -25.22 21.41 8.78
CA ASP A 44 -23.78 21.20 8.64
C ASP A 44 -23.39 19.77 8.99
N LEU A 45 -23.99 19.16 10.01
CA LEU A 45 -23.66 17.78 10.38
C LEU A 45 -24.05 16.77 9.27
N PRO A 46 -25.27 16.82 8.66
CA PRO A 46 -25.58 16.02 7.49
C PRO A 46 -24.63 16.26 6.31
N ASN A 47 -24.22 17.52 6.07
CA ASN A 47 -23.25 17.85 5.03
C ASN A 47 -21.86 17.24 5.29
N ILE A 48 -21.36 17.29 6.54
CA ILE A 48 -20.10 16.63 6.90
C ILE A 48 -20.20 15.12 6.68
N LYS A 49 -21.28 14.48 7.14
CA LYS A 49 -21.48 13.03 6.94
C LYS A 49 -21.51 12.67 5.46
N LYS A 50 -22.22 13.45 4.65
CA LYS A 50 -22.25 13.28 3.19
C LYS A 50 -20.85 13.26 2.60
N TRP A 51 -19.99 14.21 2.97
CA TRP A 51 -18.61 14.31 2.44
C TRP A 51 -17.67 13.26 3.01
N LEU A 52 -17.87 12.85 4.28
CA LEU A 52 -17.06 11.82 4.93
C LEU A 52 -17.21 10.45 4.26
N TYR A 53 -18.40 10.14 3.75
CA TYR A 53 -18.72 8.85 3.14
C TYR A 53 -18.82 8.91 1.62
N VAL A 54 -18.13 9.84 0.96
CA VAL A 54 -18.01 9.84 -0.52
C VAL A 54 -17.10 8.70 -0.96
N PRO A 55 -17.51 7.85 -1.93
CA PRO A 55 -16.69 6.73 -2.39
C PRO A 55 -15.40 7.14 -3.10
N GLN A 56 -15.43 8.27 -3.82
CA GLN A 56 -14.30 8.76 -4.59
C GLN A 56 -13.50 9.76 -3.77
N VAL A 57 -12.32 9.34 -3.32
CA VAL A 57 -11.33 10.18 -2.65
C VAL A 57 -10.01 10.01 -3.37
N ASN A 58 -9.35 11.12 -3.72
CA ASN A 58 -8.03 11.09 -4.33
C ASN A 58 -6.98 10.74 -3.26
N VAL A 59 -6.51 9.51 -3.30
CA VAL A 59 -5.38 9.07 -2.46
C VAL A 59 -4.21 8.77 -3.37
N VAL A 60 -3.18 9.62 -3.32
CA VAL A 60 -1.95 9.44 -4.11
C VAL A 60 -0.84 8.93 -3.20
N LYS A 61 -0.14 7.89 -3.66
CA LYS A 61 1.12 7.47 -3.04
C LYS A 61 2.23 8.14 -3.82
N LYS A 62 2.96 9.06 -3.17
CA LYS A 62 4.10 9.74 -3.79
C LYS A 62 5.08 8.71 -4.38
N THR A 63 5.38 8.83 -5.67
CA THR A 63 6.39 8.01 -6.34
C THR A 63 7.79 8.46 -5.93
N GLU A 64 8.68 7.51 -5.66
CA GLU A 64 10.00 7.81 -5.11
C GLU A 64 11.11 6.99 -5.78
N VAL A 65 12.13 7.69 -6.28
CA VAL A 65 13.40 7.07 -6.63
C VAL A 65 14.11 6.73 -5.32
N GLN A 66 14.40 5.44 -5.11
CA GLN A 66 15.09 5.02 -3.90
C GLN A 66 16.57 5.45 -3.97
N THR A 67 17.06 6.08 -2.92
CA THR A 67 18.49 6.44 -2.77
C THR A 67 19.22 5.54 -1.78
N VAL A 68 18.48 4.90 -0.88
CA VAL A 68 18.97 3.95 0.13
C VAL A 68 17.96 2.82 0.30
N GLY A 69 18.44 1.64 0.68
CA GLY A 69 17.60 0.47 0.99
C GLY A 69 16.88 0.62 2.32
N GLN A 70 16.00 -0.34 2.64
CA GLN A 70 15.24 -0.34 3.90
C GLN A 70 16.13 -0.25 5.16
N ASN A 71 17.35 -0.78 5.09
CA ASN A 71 18.34 -0.74 6.17
C ASN A 71 19.42 0.35 5.95
N GLY A 72 19.14 1.36 5.12
CA GLY A 72 20.04 2.50 4.85
C GLY A 72 21.20 2.21 3.89
N GLY A 73 21.32 0.99 3.35
CA GLY A 73 22.45 0.55 2.52
C GLY A 73 22.14 0.42 1.02
N LEU A 74 23.19 0.24 0.22
CA LEU A 74 23.09 -0.14 -1.21
C LEU A 74 22.65 -1.60 -1.42
N PHE A 75 22.75 -2.41 -0.36
CA PHE A 75 22.49 -3.83 -0.31
C PHE A 75 22.08 -4.21 1.12
N ASP A 76 21.71 -5.47 1.35
CA ASP A 76 21.60 -6.01 2.71
C ASP A 76 22.98 -5.94 3.39
N ASN A 77 23.02 -5.41 4.62
CA ASN A 77 24.25 -5.20 5.38
C ASN A 77 24.94 -6.52 5.76
N ASN A 78 24.21 -7.63 5.73
CA ASN A 78 24.77 -8.94 6.02
C ASN A 78 25.45 -9.56 4.81
N ILE A 79 26.72 -9.95 4.98
CA ILE A 79 27.45 -10.74 3.98
C ILE A 79 26.93 -12.17 3.99
N VAL A 80 26.47 -12.65 2.84
CA VAL A 80 26.02 -14.03 2.69
C VAL A 80 27.25 -14.92 2.48
N PRO A 81 27.48 -15.94 3.32
CA PRO A 81 28.64 -16.81 3.20
C PRO A 81 28.54 -17.65 1.92
N ARG A 82 29.70 -17.95 1.30
CA ARG A 82 29.78 -18.73 0.04
C ARG A 82 28.97 -20.04 0.08
N THR A 83 28.90 -20.70 1.23
CA THR A 83 28.20 -21.98 1.43
C THR A 83 26.68 -21.87 1.21
N LYS A 84 26.11 -20.66 1.31
CA LYS A 84 24.70 -20.39 1.09
C LYS A 84 24.41 -19.82 -0.31
N ILE A 85 25.44 -19.56 -1.11
CA ILE A 85 25.31 -18.98 -2.45
C ILE A 85 25.24 -20.10 -3.49
N LYS A 86 24.08 -20.22 -4.16
CA LYS A 86 23.90 -21.13 -5.31
C LYS A 86 24.19 -20.46 -6.65
N ASN A 87 23.94 -19.16 -6.73
CA ASN A 87 23.95 -18.36 -7.96
C ASN A 87 24.80 -17.10 -7.73
N PRO A 88 26.13 -17.19 -7.91
CA PRO A 88 27.05 -16.10 -7.60
C PRO A 88 26.73 -14.79 -8.33
N GLU A 89 26.15 -14.86 -9.52
CA GLU A 89 25.76 -13.71 -10.35
C GLU A 89 24.70 -12.79 -9.72
N LYS A 90 23.99 -13.26 -8.69
CA LYS A 90 22.98 -12.47 -7.96
C LYS A 90 23.55 -11.70 -6.76
N TYR A 91 24.85 -11.85 -6.49
CA TYR A 91 25.51 -11.26 -5.34
C TYR A 91 26.59 -10.28 -5.78
N VAL A 92 26.85 -9.30 -4.94
CA VAL A 92 27.90 -8.30 -5.15
C VAL A 92 29.12 -8.66 -4.31
N GLU A 93 30.30 -8.59 -4.93
CA GLU A 93 31.58 -8.77 -4.24
C GLU A 93 31.73 -7.83 -3.04
N ILE A 94 32.33 -8.31 -1.95
CA ILE A 94 32.59 -7.51 -0.74
C ILE A 94 33.45 -6.29 -1.08
N LYS A 95 34.42 -6.46 -1.99
CA LYS A 95 35.27 -5.37 -2.47
C LYS A 95 35.68 -5.59 -3.92
N LYS A 96 35.17 -4.71 -4.80
CA LYS A 96 35.43 -4.75 -6.23
C LYS A 96 36.93 -4.69 -6.53
N ASN A 97 37.40 -5.51 -7.47
CA ASN A 97 38.78 -5.54 -7.98
C ASN A 97 39.85 -5.80 -6.91
N LYS A 98 39.50 -6.46 -5.80
CA LYS A 98 40.45 -6.85 -4.74
C LYS A 98 40.60 -8.36 -4.57
N GLY A 99 40.12 -9.14 -5.54
CA GLY A 99 40.20 -10.61 -5.50
C GLY A 99 39.22 -11.27 -4.51
N LEU A 100 38.31 -10.50 -3.90
CA LEU A 100 37.26 -11.00 -3.01
C LEU A 100 36.04 -11.48 -3.81
N GLU A 101 36.26 -12.48 -4.65
CA GLU A 101 35.23 -13.08 -5.51
C GLU A 101 34.12 -13.72 -4.68
N VAL A 102 32.87 -13.55 -5.13
CA VAL A 102 31.66 -14.10 -4.48
C VAL A 102 31.76 -15.60 -4.24
N THR A 103 32.32 -16.34 -5.21
CA THR A 103 32.46 -17.80 -5.15
C THR A 103 33.39 -18.28 -4.04
N LYS A 104 34.36 -17.45 -3.64
CA LYS A 104 35.38 -17.78 -2.64
C LYS A 104 35.06 -17.18 -1.27
N TYR A 105 34.51 -15.97 -1.21
CA TYR A 105 34.37 -15.20 0.03
C TYR A 105 32.93 -14.87 0.40
N GLY A 106 31.95 -15.21 -0.45
CA GLY A 106 30.60 -14.74 -0.29
C GLY A 106 30.43 -13.30 -0.78
N GLY A 107 29.27 -12.72 -0.55
CA GLY A 107 28.95 -11.39 -1.06
C GLY A 107 27.69 -10.80 -0.47
N TYR A 108 27.44 -9.55 -0.82
CA TYR A 108 26.21 -8.85 -0.47
C TYR A 108 25.06 -9.29 -1.37
N SER A 109 23.86 -9.33 -0.80
CA SER A 109 22.63 -9.68 -1.53
C SER A 109 21.67 -8.48 -1.57
N SER A 110 20.61 -8.61 -2.37
CA SER A 110 19.47 -7.69 -2.36
C SER A 110 19.88 -6.23 -2.63
N GLU A 111 20.54 -5.98 -3.76
CA GLU A 111 20.85 -4.60 -4.18
C GLU A 111 19.57 -3.73 -4.20
N THR A 112 19.68 -2.53 -3.65
CA THR A 112 18.60 -1.54 -3.64
C THR A 112 18.33 -1.07 -5.06
N ILE A 113 17.10 -1.26 -5.54
CA ILE A 113 16.62 -0.76 -6.83
C ILE A 113 16.18 0.70 -6.65
N ALA A 114 16.80 1.61 -7.41
CA ALA A 114 16.46 3.04 -7.43
C ALA A 114 15.12 3.26 -8.14
N TYR A 115 14.99 2.73 -9.35
CA TYR A 115 13.78 2.71 -10.17
C TYR A 115 13.86 1.56 -11.17
N SER A 116 12.74 1.25 -11.82
CA SER A 116 12.69 0.27 -12.91
C SER A 116 12.60 0.98 -14.26
N VAL A 117 13.08 0.34 -15.31
CA VAL A 117 13.02 0.85 -16.68
C VAL A 117 12.25 -0.15 -17.52
N PHE A 118 11.23 0.32 -18.23
CA PHE A 118 10.53 -0.45 -19.25
C PHE A 118 11.38 -0.48 -20.52
N VAL A 119 11.75 -1.70 -20.94
CA VAL A 119 12.63 -1.92 -22.08
C VAL A 119 11.92 -2.79 -23.10
N VAL A 120 11.88 -2.30 -24.35
CA VAL A 120 11.48 -3.04 -25.55
C VAL A 120 12.71 -3.21 -26.43
N GLY A 121 12.99 -4.44 -26.84
CA GLY A 121 14.11 -4.76 -27.72
C GLY A 121 14.25 -6.26 -27.93
N LYS A 122 15.47 -6.75 -28.13
CA LYS A 122 15.76 -8.18 -28.24
C LYS A 122 16.84 -8.63 -27.26
N ARG A 123 16.80 -9.92 -26.88
CA ARG A 123 17.82 -10.56 -26.05
C ARG A 123 18.01 -12.02 -26.47
N LYS A 124 19.22 -12.55 -26.28
CA LYS A 124 19.50 -13.99 -26.46
C LYS A 124 18.76 -14.79 -25.40
N ALA A 125 17.88 -15.69 -25.84
CA ALA A 125 17.29 -16.69 -24.98
C ALA A 125 18.33 -17.76 -24.60
N LYS A 126 18.00 -18.63 -23.62
CA LYS A 126 18.88 -19.73 -23.18
C LYS A 126 19.32 -20.68 -24.31
N ASN A 127 18.54 -20.76 -25.39
CA ASN A 127 18.83 -21.57 -26.57
C ASN A 127 19.69 -20.82 -27.62
N GLY A 128 20.23 -19.64 -27.29
CA GLY A 128 21.07 -18.82 -28.16
C GLY A 128 20.32 -18.01 -29.22
N LYS A 129 19.02 -18.23 -29.43
CA LYS A 129 18.22 -17.48 -30.40
C LYS A 129 17.86 -16.09 -29.86
N MET A 130 17.92 -15.09 -30.73
CA MET A 130 17.39 -13.76 -30.43
C MET A 130 15.87 -13.82 -30.31
N LYS A 131 15.32 -13.22 -29.27
CA LYS A 131 13.88 -13.06 -29.07
C LYS A 131 13.56 -11.62 -28.73
N ALA A 132 12.44 -11.13 -29.24
CA ALA A 132 11.83 -9.90 -28.76
C ALA A 132 11.54 -10.04 -27.26
N VAL A 133 11.83 -8.98 -26.52
CA VAL A 133 11.62 -8.90 -25.08
C VAL A 133 10.98 -7.57 -24.73
N LYS A 134 10.09 -7.65 -23.76
CA LYS A 134 9.39 -6.55 -23.12
C LYS A 134 9.47 -6.80 -21.64
N GLU A 135 10.24 -5.99 -20.92
CA GLU A 135 10.59 -6.30 -19.53
C GLU A 135 10.84 -5.05 -18.69
N LEU A 136 10.64 -5.18 -17.37
CA LEU A 136 11.00 -4.17 -16.39
C LEU A 136 12.37 -4.50 -15.79
N VAL A 137 13.34 -3.63 -16.06
CA VAL A 137 14.73 -3.77 -15.61
C VAL A 137 14.95 -2.89 -14.39
N GLY A 138 15.31 -3.50 -13.25
CA GLY A 138 15.66 -2.75 -12.05
C GLY A 138 17.03 -2.09 -12.18
N ILE A 139 17.08 -0.75 -12.13
CA ILE A 139 18.32 0.01 -12.05
C ILE A 139 18.68 0.15 -10.57
N THR A 140 19.78 -0.46 -10.15
CA THR A 140 20.22 -0.37 -8.75
C THR A 140 20.78 1.02 -8.45
N VAL A 141 20.69 1.48 -7.20
CA VAL A 141 21.29 2.76 -6.77
C VAL A 141 22.76 2.83 -7.17
N ARG A 142 23.49 1.70 -7.03
CA ARG A 142 24.90 1.58 -7.41
C ARG A 142 25.15 1.79 -8.90
N ASN A 143 24.19 1.41 -9.75
CA ASN A 143 24.31 1.48 -11.21
C ASN A 143 23.60 2.69 -11.83
N GLN A 144 22.88 3.48 -11.02
CA GLN A 144 22.07 4.61 -11.47
C GLN A 144 22.88 5.62 -12.29
N GLU A 145 23.99 6.13 -11.74
CA GLU A 145 24.85 7.10 -12.43
C GLU A 145 25.38 6.55 -13.77
N ARG A 146 25.75 5.26 -13.79
CA ARG A 146 26.25 4.60 -15.00
C ARG A 146 25.17 4.47 -16.07
N TYR A 147 23.95 4.13 -15.67
CA TYR A 147 22.81 4.05 -16.57
C TYR A 147 22.45 5.45 -17.11
N GLU A 148 22.33 6.46 -16.25
CA GLU A 148 21.95 7.82 -16.63
C GLU A 148 22.98 8.47 -17.57
N LYS A 149 24.28 8.20 -17.35
CA LYS A 149 25.35 8.69 -18.23
C LYS A 149 25.24 8.17 -19.66
N ASN A 150 24.82 6.92 -19.85
CA ASN A 150 24.60 6.34 -21.17
C ASN A 150 23.68 5.11 -21.10
N LYS A 151 22.37 5.38 -21.26
CA LYS A 151 21.30 4.39 -21.12
C LYS A 151 21.48 3.21 -22.08
N LEU A 152 21.74 3.50 -23.37
CA LEU A 152 21.95 2.48 -24.40
C LEU A 152 23.14 1.58 -24.05
N LYS A 153 24.32 2.16 -23.78
CA LYS A 153 25.52 1.38 -23.46
C LYS A 153 25.33 0.51 -22.23
N TYR A 154 24.61 1.00 -21.22
CA TYR A 154 24.29 0.22 -20.04
C TYR A 154 23.41 -0.98 -20.38
N LEU A 155 22.30 -0.78 -21.10
CA LEU A 155 21.39 -1.86 -21.48
C LEU A 155 22.04 -2.87 -22.45
N LEU A 156 22.86 -2.42 -23.40
CA LEU A 156 23.68 -3.30 -24.24
C LEU A 156 24.60 -4.19 -23.40
N SER A 157 25.22 -3.63 -22.34
CA SER A 157 26.05 -4.40 -21.41
C SER A 157 25.27 -5.41 -20.56
N MET A 158 23.94 -5.26 -20.46
CA MET A 158 23.02 -6.23 -19.87
C MET A 158 22.50 -7.27 -20.90
N GLY A 159 23.05 -7.28 -22.11
CA GLY A 159 22.71 -8.23 -23.17
C GLY A 159 21.43 -7.93 -23.93
N PHE A 160 20.88 -6.71 -23.81
CA PHE A 160 19.86 -6.23 -24.73
C PHE A 160 20.49 -5.84 -26.07
N GLU A 161 19.73 -5.99 -27.15
CA GLU A 161 20.07 -5.58 -28.51
C GLU A 161 18.82 -4.94 -29.14
N GLU A 162 18.97 -4.19 -30.23
CA GLU A 162 17.85 -3.58 -30.98
C GLU A 162 16.84 -2.84 -30.06
N ILE A 163 17.36 -1.99 -29.18
CA ILE A 163 16.56 -1.29 -28.16
C ILE A 163 15.87 -0.06 -28.77
N GLU A 164 14.57 0.06 -28.54
CA GLU A 164 13.81 1.26 -28.89
C GLU A 164 13.96 2.34 -27.81
N ILE A 165 14.96 3.22 -27.97
CA ILE A 165 15.31 4.25 -26.97
C ILE A 165 14.14 5.20 -26.69
N SER A 166 13.30 5.51 -27.69
CA SER A 166 12.11 6.36 -27.53
C SER A 166 11.03 5.75 -26.62
N LEU A 167 11.10 4.45 -26.34
CA LEU A 167 10.15 3.73 -25.50
C LEU A 167 10.73 3.38 -24.12
N LEU A 168 11.84 4.00 -23.72
CA LEU A 168 12.41 3.81 -22.38
C LEU A 168 11.65 4.67 -21.36
N PHE A 169 10.70 4.05 -20.65
CA PHE A 169 10.02 4.68 -19.53
C PHE A 169 10.68 4.30 -18.20
N GLU A 170 10.92 5.30 -17.36
CA GLU A 170 11.44 5.14 -16.00
C GLU A 170 10.28 5.14 -15.01
N PHE A 171 10.20 4.08 -14.21
CA PHE A 171 9.15 3.85 -13.22
C PHE A 171 9.76 3.78 -11.82
N PRO A 172 9.70 4.89 -11.05
CA PRO A 172 10.08 4.90 -9.64
C PRO A 172 9.19 3.95 -8.81
N LYS A 173 9.58 3.73 -7.56
CA LYS A 173 8.75 3.00 -6.60
C LYS A 173 7.39 3.70 -6.45
N TYR A 174 6.35 2.89 -6.31
CA TYR A 174 4.94 3.27 -6.24
C TYR A 174 4.31 3.77 -7.54
N THR A 175 5.01 3.69 -8.69
CA THR A 175 4.38 3.95 -9.99
C THR A 175 3.11 3.12 -10.14
N LEU A 176 2.00 3.78 -10.50
CA LEU A 176 0.67 3.18 -10.56
C LEU A 176 0.41 2.56 -11.93
N PHE A 177 -0.10 1.34 -11.94
CA PHE A 177 -0.57 0.62 -13.11
C PHE A 177 -2.04 0.25 -12.94
N GLN A 178 -2.83 0.41 -13.98
CA GLN A 178 -4.18 -0.08 -14.09
C GLN A 178 -4.26 -1.14 -15.18
N MET A 179 -4.70 -2.33 -14.79
CA MET A 179 -4.96 -3.46 -15.68
C MET A 179 -6.35 -3.33 -16.32
N GLU A 180 -6.60 -4.08 -17.39
CA GLU A 180 -7.85 -4.02 -18.17
C GLU A 180 -9.11 -4.28 -17.33
N ASP A 181 -9.02 -5.19 -16.36
CA ASP A 181 -10.10 -5.54 -15.42
C ASP A 181 -10.34 -4.48 -14.32
N GLY A 182 -9.65 -3.35 -14.38
CA GLY A 182 -9.75 -2.26 -13.42
C GLY A 182 -8.96 -2.49 -12.13
N ARG A 183 -8.22 -3.60 -12.01
CA ARG A 183 -7.25 -3.78 -10.92
C ARG A 183 -6.16 -2.73 -11.04
N LYS A 184 -5.77 -2.20 -9.88
CA LYS A 184 -4.67 -1.24 -9.75
C LYS A 184 -3.54 -1.86 -8.93
N ARG A 185 -2.31 -1.66 -9.38
CA ARG A 185 -1.08 -2.06 -8.68
C ARG A 185 -0.07 -0.95 -8.65
N MET A 186 0.72 -0.92 -7.59
CA MET A 186 1.86 -0.02 -7.45
C MET A 186 3.16 -0.82 -7.52
N LEU A 187 4.17 -0.27 -8.18
CA LEU A 187 5.47 -0.91 -8.26
C LEU A 187 6.16 -0.94 -6.88
N ALA A 188 6.50 -2.13 -6.37
CA ALA A 188 7.35 -2.26 -5.18
C ALA A 188 8.84 -2.24 -5.59
N SER A 189 9.14 -2.92 -6.70
CA SER A 189 10.44 -3.06 -7.34
C SER A 189 10.24 -3.57 -8.77
N SER A 190 11.32 -3.82 -9.52
CA SER A 190 11.24 -4.42 -10.87
C SER A 190 10.70 -5.85 -10.89
N THR A 191 10.43 -6.46 -9.73
CA THR A 191 9.96 -7.86 -9.63
C THR A 191 8.78 -8.03 -8.67
N GLU A 192 8.31 -6.96 -8.03
CA GLU A 192 7.24 -7.05 -7.04
C GLU A 192 6.25 -5.90 -7.14
N LEU A 193 4.97 -6.21 -6.92
CA LEU A 193 3.86 -5.26 -6.93
C LEU A 193 3.19 -5.15 -5.55
N GLN A 194 2.47 -4.04 -5.37
CA GLN A 194 1.66 -3.71 -4.19
C GLN A 194 0.22 -3.46 -4.60
N LYS A 195 -0.72 -3.68 -3.67
CA LYS A 195 -2.15 -3.38 -3.85
C LYS A 195 -2.33 -1.87 -4.00
N ALA A 196 -3.15 -1.43 -4.95
CA ALA A 196 -3.44 0.00 -5.14
C ALA A 196 -4.93 0.37 -5.17
N ASN A 197 -5.83 -0.60 -5.31
CA ASN A 197 -7.26 -0.37 -5.13
C ASN A 197 -7.58 -0.02 -3.67
N MET A 198 -8.66 0.74 -3.47
CA MET A 198 -9.20 1.08 -2.16
C MET A 198 -10.59 0.51 -2.01
N ILE A 199 -10.88 -0.03 -0.84
CA ILE A 199 -12.23 -0.45 -0.47
C ILE A 199 -13.00 0.76 0.06
N TYR A 200 -14.27 0.85 -0.31
CA TYR A 200 -15.22 1.79 0.25
C TYR A 200 -16.15 1.05 1.20
N LEU A 201 -16.45 1.66 2.34
CA LEU A 201 -17.37 1.12 3.34
C LEU A 201 -18.40 2.19 3.68
N GLU A 202 -19.66 1.78 3.78
CA GLU A 202 -20.76 2.63 4.20
C GLU A 202 -20.65 3.02 5.68
N GLU A 203 -21.35 4.10 6.09
CA GLU A 203 -21.35 4.63 7.46
C GLU A 203 -21.58 3.54 8.53
N LYS A 204 -22.58 2.68 8.33
CA LYS A 204 -22.91 1.60 9.28
C LYS A 204 -21.72 0.65 9.52
N LEU A 205 -20.96 0.30 8.47
CA LEU A 205 -19.83 -0.62 8.56
C LEU A 205 -18.59 0.06 9.15
N VAL A 206 -18.40 1.35 8.85
CA VAL A 206 -17.36 2.16 9.49
C VAL A 206 -17.64 2.29 10.98
N LYS A 207 -18.91 2.49 11.37
CA LYS A 207 -19.33 2.52 12.77
C LYS A 207 -19.13 1.16 13.45
N LEU A 208 -19.51 0.06 12.80
CA LEU A 208 -19.25 -1.30 13.30
C LEU A 208 -17.76 -1.51 13.60
N LEU A 209 -16.88 -1.15 12.65
CA LEU A 209 -15.43 -1.26 12.81
C LEU A 209 -14.87 -0.32 13.89
N TYR A 210 -15.46 0.87 14.07
CA TYR A 210 -15.10 1.76 15.16
C TYR A 210 -15.39 1.13 16.52
N HIS A 211 -16.58 0.55 16.72
CA HIS A 211 -16.87 -0.15 17.97
C HIS A 211 -15.97 -1.38 18.14
N ALA A 212 -15.75 -2.17 17.08
CA ALA A 212 -14.89 -3.35 17.10
C ALA A 212 -13.46 -3.02 17.53
N LYS A 213 -12.88 -1.94 17.00
CA LYS A 213 -11.52 -1.51 17.33
C LYS A 213 -11.37 -1.08 18.79
N ASN A 214 -12.43 -0.53 19.39
CA ASN A 214 -12.40 0.05 20.74
C ASN A 214 -13.07 -0.87 21.78
N ILE A 215 -13.28 -2.15 21.45
CA ILE A 215 -13.99 -3.10 22.35
C ILE A 215 -13.28 -3.30 23.69
N THR A 216 -11.98 -2.99 23.78
CA THR A 216 -11.17 -3.10 25.01
C THR A 216 -11.00 -1.77 25.76
N ASP A 217 -11.61 -0.68 25.31
CA ASP A 217 -11.43 0.65 25.90
C ASP A 217 -12.19 0.81 27.23
N GLU A 218 -11.99 1.94 27.93
CA GLU A 218 -12.66 2.26 29.21
C GLU A 218 -14.19 2.20 29.12
N ASN A 219 -14.77 2.45 27.94
CA ASN A 219 -16.20 2.34 27.64
C ASN A 219 -16.59 0.98 27.02
N SER A 220 -15.80 -0.07 27.25
CA SER A 220 -15.94 -1.40 26.61
C SER A 220 -17.37 -1.93 26.60
N LYS A 221 -18.12 -1.74 27.70
CA LYS A 221 -19.51 -2.20 27.80
C LYS A 221 -20.43 -1.61 26.72
N THR A 222 -20.29 -0.32 26.41
CA THR A 222 -21.10 0.32 25.36
C THR A 222 -20.73 -0.21 23.97
N HIS A 223 -19.45 -0.46 23.74
CA HIS A 223 -18.99 -1.06 22.49
C HIS A 223 -19.46 -2.50 22.35
N GLU A 224 -19.38 -3.30 23.42
CA GLU A 224 -19.80 -4.69 23.46
C GLU A 224 -21.31 -4.85 23.25
N GLU A 225 -22.14 -4.03 23.90
CA GLU A 225 -23.60 -4.00 23.72
C GLU A 225 -23.94 -3.71 22.25
N TYR A 226 -23.39 -2.64 21.68
CA TYR A 226 -23.59 -2.29 20.27
C TYR A 226 -23.18 -3.45 19.33
N LEU A 227 -21.98 -3.99 19.50
CA LEU A 227 -21.47 -5.05 18.63
C LEU A 227 -22.31 -6.34 18.75
N SER A 228 -22.81 -6.65 19.94
CA SER A 228 -23.67 -7.80 20.16
C SER A 228 -25.01 -7.67 19.43
N GLU A 229 -25.63 -6.48 19.46
CA GLU A 229 -26.86 -6.19 18.71
C GLU A 229 -26.62 -6.23 17.19
N HIS A 230 -25.45 -5.77 16.75
CA HIS A 230 -25.08 -5.66 15.34
C HIS A 230 -24.22 -6.81 14.82
N ARG A 231 -24.19 -7.96 15.53
CA ARG A 231 -23.30 -9.09 15.24
C ARG A 231 -23.39 -9.58 13.79
N ASN A 232 -24.59 -9.65 13.23
CA ASN A 232 -24.79 -10.14 11.86
C ASN A 232 -24.27 -9.17 10.79
N GLU A 233 -24.01 -7.90 11.12
CA GLU A 233 -23.41 -6.95 10.18
C GLU A 233 -21.97 -7.31 9.82
N PHE A 234 -21.27 -8.08 10.67
CA PHE A 234 -19.95 -8.64 10.33
C PHE A 234 -20.01 -9.56 9.10
N LEU A 235 -21.09 -10.31 8.88
CA LEU A 235 -21.24 -11.14 7.68
C LEU A 235 -21.36 -10.27 6.43
N GLY A 236 -22.15 -9.20 6.47
CA GLY A 236 -22.25 -8.25 5.36
C GLY A 236 -20.92 -7.56 5.07
N LEU A 237 -20.16 -7.18 6.10
CA LEU A 237 -18.80 -6.66 5.93
C LEU A 237 -17.86 -7.70 5.28
N PHE A 238 -17.96 -8.96 5.71
CA PHE A 238 -17.15 -10.05 5.17
C PHE A 238 -17.41 -10.28 3.69
N GLU A 239 -18.68 -10.32 3.29
CA GLU A 239 -19.09 -10.46 1.88
C GLU A 239 -18.47 -9.37 1.00
N ILE A 240 -18.60 -8.10 1.43
CA ILE A 240 -18.02 -6.95 0.71
C ILE A 240 -16.49 -7.11 0.58
N ILE A 241 -15.82 -7.53 1.64
CA ILE A 241 -14.36 -7.76 1.62
C ILE A 241 -13.98 -8.90 0.67
N ILE A 242 -14.72 -10.00 0.66
CA ILE A 242 -14.47 -11.15 -0.23
C ILE A 242 -14.75 -10.80 -1.69
N GLU A 243 -15.81 -10.07 -1.99
CA GLU A 243 -16.09 -9.58 -3.34
C GLU A 243 -15.00 -8.62 -3.84
N PHE A 244 -14.61 -7.67 -2.99
CA PHE A 244 -13.48 -6.78 -3.27
C PHE A 244 -12.20 -7.58 -3.51
N SER A 245 -11.96 -8.61 -2.71
CA SER A 245 -10.79 -9.48 -2.81
C SER A 245 -10.75 -10.26 -4.11
N LYS A 246 -11.84 -10.95 -4.47
CA LYS A 246 -11.98 -11.69 -5.74
C LYS A 246 -11.73 -10.79 -6.94
N LYS A 247 -12.20 -9.54 -6.89
CA LYS A 247 -12.03 -8.58 -7.98
C LYS A 247 -10.64 -7.96 -8.03
N TYR A 248 -10.07 -7.57 -6.88
CA TYR A 248 -8.92 -6.68 -6.84
C TYR A 248 -7.65 -7.28 -6.23
N ILE A 249 -7.75 -8.29 -5.38
CA ILE A 249 -6.61 -8.93 -4.71
C ILE A 249 -6.24 -10.21 -5.46
N VAL A 250 -7.22 -11.05 -5.82
CA VAL A 250 -7.07 -12.26 -6.63
C VAL A 250 -6.10 -13.26 -5.95
N LYS A 251 -6.53 -13.77 -4.79
CA LYS A 251 -5.79 -14.74 -3.99
C LYS A 251 -6.74 -15.86 -3.57
N ASP A 252 -7.25 -16.62 -4.54
CA ASP A 252 -8.31 -17.63 -4.41
C ASP A 252 -8.11 -18.59 -3.21
N LYS A 253 -6.87 -19.05 -2.99
CA LYS A 253 -6.55 -19.94 -1.85
C LYS A 253 -6.70 -19.25 -0.49
N VAL A 254 -6.40 -17.95 -0.42
CA VAL A 254 -6.62 -17.16 0.79
C VAL A 254 -8.12 -16.91 0.97
N GLU A 255 -8.82 -16.53 -0.10
CA GLU A 255 -10.27 -16.31 -0.09
C GLU A 255 -11.02 -17.55 0.40
N GLN A 256 -10.70 -18.74 -0.12
CA GLN A 256 -11.27 -20.01 0.35
C GLN A 256 -10.99 -20.28 1.83
N ARG A 257 -9.76 -20.01 2.30
CA ARG A 257 -9.40 -20.17 3.72
C ARG A 257 -10.21 -19.25 4.62
N LEU A 258 -10.43 -18.01 4.20
CA LEU A 258 -11.22 -17.02 4.94
C LEU A 258 -12.69 -17.42 4.99
N VAL A 259 -13.27 -17.84 3.86
CA VAL A 259 -14.67 -18.31 3.78
C VAL A 259 -14.87 -19.50 4.71
N ASN A 260 -14.00 -20.50 4.64
CA ASN A 260 -14.07 -21.68 5.52
C ASN A 260 -13.95 -21.31 7.01
N ALA A 261 -13.17 -20.28 7.36
CA ALA A 261 -13.04 -19.82 8.74
C ALA A 261 -14.34 -19.18 9.24
N VAL A 262 -15.01 -18.38 8.41
CA VAL A 262 -16.34 -17.81 8.75
C VAL A 262 -17.38 -18.92 8.88
N GLU A 263 -17.49 -19.82 7.91
CA GLU A 263 -18.48 -20.91 7.92
C GLU A 263 -18.36 -21.81 9.16
N LYS A 264 -17.14 -22.04 9.62
CA LYS A 264 -16.86 -22.94 10.73
C LYS A 264 -16.98 -22.25 12.10
N ASP A 265 -16.35 -21.10 12.26
CA ASP A 265 -16.06 -20.55 13.58
C ASP A 265 -16.90 -19.30 13.90
N PHE A 266 -17.58 -18.68 12.91
CA PHE A 266 -18.34 -17.43 13.12
C PHE A 266 -19.37 -17.57 14.22
N GLU A 267 -20.28 -18.54 14.18
CA GLU A 267 -21.36 -18.70 15.18
C GLU A 267 -20.84 -18.92 16.60
N SER A 268 -19.75 -19.67 16.75
CA SER A 268 -19.14 -19.96 18.05
C SER A 268 -18.22 -18.85 18.59
N ALA A 269 -17.78 -17.93 17.74
CA ALA A 269 -16.85 -16.88 18.14
C ALA A 269 -17.52 -15.86 19.06
N SER A 270 -16.79 -15.46 20.10
CA SER A 270 -17.20 -14.37 20.98
C SER A 270 -17.16 -13.03 20.23
N ILE A 271 -17.89 -12.03 20.73
CA ILE A 271 -17.91 -10.72 20.11
C ILE A 271 -16.53 -10.04 20.11
N HIS A 272 -15.70 -10.31 21.13
CA HIS A 272 -14.30 -9.88 21.18
C HIS A 272 -13.46 -10.52 20.07
N GLN A 273 -13.59 -11.84 19.87
CA GLN A 273 -12.86 -12.55 18.81
C GLN A 273 -13.25 -12.07 17.41
N LEU A 274 -14.55 -11.85 17.18
CA LEU A 274 -15.04 -11.27 15.94
C LEU A 274 -14.47 -9.87 15.73
N SER A 275 -14.54 -9.01 16.75
CA SER A 275 -14.06 -7.63 16.67
C SER A 275 -12.58 -7.55 16.30
N GLU A 276 -11.73 -8.29 17.00
CA GLU A 276 -10.30 -8.35 16.71
C GLU A 276 -10.04 -8.91 15.30
N SER A 277 -10.71 -10.01 14.94
CA SER A 277 -10.51 -10.66 13.63
C SER A 277 -10.89 -9.74 12.48
N PHE A 278 -12.02 -9.04 12.56
CA PHE A 278 -12.49 -8.16 11.48
C PHE A 278 -11.67 -6.88 11.37
N VAL A 279 -11.14 -6.34 12.47
CA VAL A 279 -10.16 -5.24 12.42
C VAL A 279 -8.87 -5.72 11.76
N ASN A 280 -8.37 -6.90 12.12
CA ASN A 280 -7.17 -7.50 11.50
C ASN A 280 -7.38 -7.81 10.01
N LEU A 281 -8.59 -8.20 9.60
CA LEU A 281 -8.94 -8.46 8.20
C LEU A 281 -8.74 -7.22 7.31
N LEU A 282 -8.77 -6.01 7.86
CA LEU A 282 -8.48 -4.78 7.09
C LEU A 282 -7.06 -4.78 6.50
N GLU A 283 -6.08 -5.46 7.13
CA GLU A 283 -4.73 -5.66 6.57
C GLU A 283 -4.75 -6.37 5.21
N TYR A 284 -5.75 -7.23 4.99
CA TYR A 284 -5.93 -7.94 3.74
C TYR A 284 -6.27 -6.98 2.60
N VAL A 285 -7.18 -6.03 2.83
CA VAL A 285 -7.69 -5.09 1.84
C VAL A 285 -6.93 -3.76 1.79
N ASN A 286 -6.09 -3.48 2.79
CA ASN A 286 -5.27 -2.25 2.84
C ASN A 286 -4.44 -2.06 1.57
N ARG A 287 -4.42 -0.81 1.09
CA ARG A 287 -3.54 -0.38 0.00
C ARG A 287 -2.08 -0.46 0.44
N GLY A 288 -1.21 -0.90 -0.46
CA GLY A 288 0.23 -0.99 -0.23
C GLY A 288 0.74 -2.42 -0.16
N SER A 289 1.81 -2.63 0.60
CA SER A 289 2.47 -3.93 0.73
C SER A 289 1.57 -4.96 1.41
N ALA A 290 1.76 -6.22 1.03
CA ALA A 290 1.17 -7.33 1.75
C ALA A 290 1.74 -7.44 3.17
N SER A 291 0.85 -7.66 4.15
CA SER A 291 1.13 -7.89 5.56
C SER A 291 0.58 -9.24 6.00
N GLN A 292 1.16 -9.85 7.03
CA GLN A 292 0.56 -11.01 7.69
C GLN A 292 -0.60 -10.53 8.56
N PHE A 293 -1.64 -11.34 8.68
CA PHE A 293 -2.75 -11.12 9.61
C PHE A 293 -3.31 -12.44 10.12
N ASP A 294 -4.07 -12.38 11.22
CA ASP A 294 -4.87 -13.48 11.75
C ASP A 294 -6.36 -13.16 11.56
N PHE A 295 -7.15 -14.19 11.24
CA PHE A 295 -8.59 -14.06 11.11
C PHE A 295 -9.26 -15.33 11.64
N LEU A 296 -10.01 -15.21 12.73
CA LEU A 296 -10.67 -16.33 13.41
C LEU A 296 -9.70 -17.50 13.71
N GLY A 297 -8.49 -17.18 14.17
CA GLY A 297 -7.45 -18.16 14.49
C GLY A 297 -6.72 -18.74 13.27
N VAL A 298 -7.05 -18.29 12.06
CA VAL A 298 -6.35 -18.66 10.83
C VAL A 298 -5.29 -17.61 10.48
N ILE A 299 -4.02 -17.99 10.67
CA ILE A 299 -2.89 -17.13 10.29
C ILE A 299 -2.69 -17.14 8.77
N ILE A 300 -2.84 -15.98 8.13
CA ILE A 300 -2.51 -15.75 6.71
C ILE A 300 -1.14 -15.09 6.64
N LYS A 301 -0.14 -15.86 6.20
CA LYS A 301 1.23 -15.39 6.13
C LYS A 301 1.44 -14.43 4.96
N ARG A 302 2.38 -13.49 5.13
CA ARG A 302 2.68 -12.46 4.13
C ARG A 302 3.01 -13.06 2.75
N GLU A 303 3.75 -14.16 2.69
CA GLU A 303 4.13 -14.81 1.43
C GLU A 303 2.94 -15.26 0.59
N ASN A 304 1.80 -15.58 1.22
CA ASN A 304 0.59 -15.97 0.50
C ASN A 304 -0.04 -14.78 -0.27
N LEU A 305 0.33 -13.56 0.11
CA LEU A 305 -0.28 -12.32 -0.36
C LEU A 305 0.64 -11.49 -1.27
N ARG A 306 1.91 -11.85 -1.40
CA ARG A 306 2.87 -11.12 -2.25
C ARG A 306 2.57 -11.30 -3.74
N TYR A 307 2.89 -10.27 -4.52
CA TYR A 307 2.82 -10.28 -5.98
C TYR A 307 4.24 -10.22 -6.54
N GLN A 308 4.88 -11.39 -6.67
CA GLN A 308 6.31 -11.51 -7.03
C GLN A 308 6.57 -11.56 -8.54
N THR A 309 5.64 -11.02 -9.32
CA THR A 309 5.78 -10.85 -10.76
C THR A 309 5.21 -9.50 -11.16
N VAL A 310 5.83 -8.87 -12.15
CA VAL A 310 5.41 -7.59 -12.73
C VAL A 310 4.90 -7.76 -14.16
N THR A 311 4.76 -9.00 -14.64
CA THR A 311 4.40 -9.31 -16.03
C THR A 311 3.08 -8.69 -16.44
N GLU A 312 2.10 -8.61 -15.53
CA GLU A 312 0.81 -7.97 -15.81
C GLU A 312 0.95 -6.46 -16.11
N CYS A 313 1.97 -5.79 -15.56
CA CYS A 313 2.19 -4.37 -15.79
C CYS A 313 2.72 -4.07 -17.20
N LEU A 314 3.32 -5.05 -17.88
CA LEU A 314 3.92 -4.84 -19.19
C LEU A 314 2.88 -4.44 -20.25
N ASN A 315 1.64 -4.91 -20.12
CA ASN A 315 0.53 -4.57 -21.02
C ASN A 315 -0.54 -3.73 -20.33
N ALA A 316 -0.24 -3.16 -19.16
CA ALA A 316 -1.18 -2.34 -18.41
C ALA A 316 -1.13 -0.88 -18.87
N ILE A 317 -2.10 -0.08 -18.40
CA ILE A 317 -2.05 1.38 -18.47
C ILE A 317 -1.20 1.86 -17.31
N VAL A 318 -0.07 2.53 -17.59
CA VAL A 318 0.67 3.27 -16.56
C VAL A 318 0.01 4.63 -16.33
N CYS A 319 -0.15 4.99 -15.06
CA CYS A 319 -0.85 6.17 -14.60
C CYS A 319 0.14 7.09 -13.87
N PHE A 320 0.45 8.24 -14.46
CA PHE A 320 1.26 9.28 -13.83
C PHE A 320 0.35 10.31 -13.17
N GLU A 321 0.26 10.26 -11.85
CA GLU A 321 -0.58 11.12 -11.04
C GLU A 321 0.19 12.37 -10.57
N SER A 322 -0.45 13.54 -10.64
CA SER A 322 0.01 14.75 -9.93
C SER A 322 -0.05 14.58 -8.40
N ILE A 323 0.55 15.50 -7.64
CA ILE A 323 0.60 15.43 -6.16
C ILE A 323 -0.79 15.26 -5.53
N THR A 324 -1.83 15.88 -6.11
CA THR A 324 -3.22 15.80 -5.64
C THR A 324 -4.03 14.70 -6.32
N GLY A 325 -3.50 14.06 -7.36
CA GLY A 325 -4.22 13.07 -8.18
C GLY A 325 -5.29 13.66 -9.09
N LEU A 326 -5.41 14.98 -9.19
CA LEU A 326 -6.41 15.65 -10.04
C LEU A 326 -6.04 15.63 -11.53
N TYR A 327 -4.74 15.73 -11.82
CA TYR A 327 -4.21 15.55 -13.17
C TYR A 327 -3.53 14.19 -13.28
N GLU A 328 -3.85 13.46 -14.35
CA GLU A 328 -3.31 12.14 -14.65
C GLU A 328 -2.90 12.07 -16.13
N THR A 329 -1.69 11.54 -16.39
CA THR A 329 -1.28 11.12 -17.73
C THR A 329 -1.30 9.60 -17.81
N ARG A 330 -1.98 9.06 -18.83
CA ARG A 330 -2.19 7.63 -19.00
C ARG A 330 -1.51 7.15 -20.26
N ILE A 331 -0.65 6.15 -20.13
CA ILE A 331 0.05 5.54 -21.26
C ILE A 331 -0.30 4.07 -21.30
N ASP A 332 -0.87 3.63 -22.42
CA ASP A 332 -1.19 2.23 -22.66
C ASP A 332 0.07 1.49 -23.14
N LEU A 333 0.63 0.65 -22.27
CA LEU A 333 1.85 -0.08 -22.58
C LEU A 333 1.62 -1.26 -23.52
N SER A 334 0.38 -1.72 -23.72
CA SER A 334 0.08 -2.82 -24.65
C SER A 334 0.46 -2.49 -26.10
N LYS A 335 0.46 -1.21 -26.46
CA LYS A 335 0.79 -0.67 -27.79
C LYS A 335 2.27 -0.72 -28.16
N PHE A 336 3.13 -1.22 -27.28
CA PHE A 336 4.59 -1.25 -27.48
C PHE A 336 5.12 -2.68 -27.53
N GLY A 337 5.99 -2.95 -28.50
CA GLY A 337 6.74 -4.21 -28.61
C GLY A 337 5.99 -5.37 -29.25
N GLU A 338 5.13 -5.09 -30.24
CA GLU A 338 4.53 -6.11 -31.14
C GLU A 338 5.56 -6.78 -32.04
#